data_AF-A0A8D3AP48-F1
#
_entry.id   AF-A0A8D3AP48-F1
#
_cell.length_a   1.000
_cell.length_b   1.000
_cell.length_c   1.000
_cell.angle_alpha   90.00
_cell.angle_beta   90.00
_cell.angle_gamma   90.00
#
_symmetry.space_group_name_H-M   'P 1'
#
loop_
_entity.id
_entity.type
_entity.pdbx_description
1 polymer ?
#
loop_
_entity_poly.entity_id
_entity_poly.type
_entity_poly.pdbx_seq_one_letter_code
_entity_poly.pdbx_strand_id
1 'polypeptide(L)'
;MQHAKNCPIDCASIYYNGVRRSGLYTVVPSLAGMAVEVYCDMDTDGGGWTVIQRRVDGSVSFDRSWRDYRDGFGDLHSEFWLGNDHIHDLSTQGDYSLRINLEDWSNKYKHALYQSFRSVSSGPVGDTRTASVPSRVTSVVFVCSVEDEEHQYRLHVSGFSGSAQDSFSWYHDKQGFSTPDSGNICAEISHGGWWYNQCFYANLNGVYYRVSAHRLTLT
;
A
#
# COMPACT_ATOMS: atom_id res chain seq x y z
N MET A 1 -35.99 6.60 18.92
CA MET A 1 -35.07 5.92 17.99
C MET A 1 -34.38 6.99 17.18
N GLN A 2 -33.09 7.25 17.42
CA GLN A 2 -32.36 8.28 16.70
C GLN A 2 -31.02 7.68 16.30
N HIS A 3 -30.98 7.11 15.09
CA HIS A 3 -29.73 6.73 14.46
C HIS A 3 -29.02 8.03 14.07
N ALA A 4 -28.16 8.53 14.95
CA ALA A 4 -27.00 9.26 14.48
C ALA A 4 -26.21 8.25 13.63
N LYS A 5 -26.37 8.30 12.31
CA LYS A 5 -25.51 7.59 11.38
C LYS A 5 -24.13 8.22 11.56
N ASN A 6 -23.29 7.64 12.39
CA ASN A 6 -21.86 7.97 12.41
C ASN A 6 -21.36 7.82 10.98
N CYS A 7 -20.73 8.87 10.45
CA CYS A 7 -20.08 8.77 9.14
C CYS A 7 -18.98 7.70 9.26
N PRO A 8 -18.91 6.74 8.33
CA PRO A 8 -17.87 5.72 8.39
C PRO A 8 -16.50 6.37 8.22
N ILE A 9 -15.57 6.05 9.11
CA ILE A 9 -14.22 6.63 9.11
C ILE A 9 -13.24 5.86 8.21
N ASP A 10 -13.56 4.59 7.96
CA ASP A 10 -12.83 3.66 7.10
C ASP A 10 -13.72 2.48 6.66
N CYS A 11 -13.18 1.59 5.83
CA CYS A 11 -13.88 0.37 5.39
C CYS A 11 -14.18 -0.61 6.53
N ALA A 12 -13.38 -0.62 7.60
CA ALA A 12 -13.60 -1.48 8.75
C ALA A 12 -14.88 -1.07 9.49
N SER A 13 -15.12 0.24 9.68
CA SER A 13 -16.35 0.76 10.25
C SER A 13 -17.58 0.42 9.40
N ILE A 14 -17.46 0.47 8.07
CA ILE A 14 -18.51 0.07 7.12
C ILE A 14 -18.81 -1.43 7.30
N TYR A 15 -17.76 -2.25 7.40
CA TYR A 15 -17.87 -3.68 7.62
C TYR A 15 -18.50 -4.00 8.99
N TYR A 16 -18.10 -3.34 10.08
CA TYR A 16 -18.73 -3.55 11.39
C TYR A 16 -20.22 -3.19 11.41
N ASN A 17 -20.65 -2.25 10.55
CA ASN A 17 -22.05 -1.90 10.36
C ASN A 17 -22.84 -2.90 9.49
N GLY A 18 -22.27 -4.06 9.14
CA GLY A 18 -22.96 -5.17 8.49
C GLY A 18 -22.85 -5.17 6.95
N VAL A 19 -22.12 -4.24 6.35
CA VAL A 19 -21.87 -4.25 4.91
C VAL A 19 -20.82 -5.30 4.57
N ARG A 20 -21.08 -6.12 3.54
CA ARG A 20 -20.23 -7.27 3.16
C ARG A 20 -19.84 -7.31 1.70
N ARG A 21 -20.25 -6.32 0.89
CA ARG A 21 -19.92 -6.28 -0.53
C ARG A 21 -18.67 -5.44 -0.75
N SER A 22 -17.68 -5.97 -1.44
CA SER A 22 -16.58 -5.16 -1.95
C SER A 22 -17.07 -4.12 -2.96
N GLY A 23 -16.44 -2.95 -3.01
CA GLY A 23 -16.83 -1.86 -3.90
C GLY A 23 -16.37 -0.49 -3.43
N LEU A 24 -16.85 0.56 -4.10
CA LEU A 24 -16.57 1.94 -3.74
C LEU A 24 -17.49 2.42 -2.61
N TYR A 25 -16.90 3.11 -1.65
CA TYR A 25 -17.60 3.71 -0.53
C TYR A 25 -16.99 5.05 -0.19
N THR A 26 -17.81 5.94 0.40
CA THR A 26 -17.34 7.21 0.95
C THR A 26 -17.02 7.03 2.43
N VAL A 27 -15.83 7.46 2.85
CA VAL A 27 -15.37 7.47 4.24
C VAL A 27 -14.95 8.88 4.64
N VAL A 28 -14.88 9.15 5.94
CA VAL A 28 -14.46 10.43 6.52
C VAL A 28 -13.30 10.17 7.49
N PRO A 29 -12.05 10.12 6.99
CA PRO A 29 -10.90 9.68 7.78
C PRO A 29 -10.54 10.62 8.93
N SER A 30 -10.79 11.91 8.76
CA SER A 30 -10.52 12.93 9.77
C SER A 30 -11.78 13.76 9.99
N LEU A 31 -12.10 14.08 11.25
CA LEU A 31 -13.22 14.95 11.61
C LEU A 31 -13.08 16.38 11.05
N ALA A 32 -11.84 16.81 10.81
CA ALA A 32 -11.53 18.08 10.16
C ALA A 32 -11.32 17.93 8.64
N GLY A 33 -11.24 16.69 8.15
CA GLY A 33 -10.98 16.35 6.76
C GLY A 33 -12.25 16.25 5.91
N MET A 34 -12.04 16.20 4.60
CA MET A 34 -13.12 16.00 3.63
C MET A 34 -13.44 14.50 3.48
N ALA A 35 -14.67 14.21 3.09
CA ALA A 35 -15.06 12.87 2.70
C ALA A 35 -14.26 12.42 1.47
N VAL A 36 -13.77 11.18 1.49
CA VAL A 36 -12.97 10.58 0.41
C VAL A 36 -13.66 9.30 -0.07
N GLU A 37 -13.64 9.06 -1.38
CA GLU A 37 -14.07 7.80 -1.96
C GLU A 37 -12.92 6.80 -1.92
N VAL A 38 -13.20 5.58 -1.46
CA VAL A 38 -12.24 4.50 -1.32
C VAL A 38 -12.81 3.20 -1.86
N TYR A 39 -11.94 2.31 -2.33
CA TYR A 39 -12.34 0.94 -2.60
C TYR A 39 -12.21 0.11 -1.32
N CYS A 40 -13.31 -0.48 -0.86
CA CYS A 40 -13.33 -1.42 0.25
C CYS A 40 -13.31 -2.85 -0.25
N ASP A 41 -12.34 -3.63 0.22
CA ASP A 41 -12.31 -5.08 0.11
C ASP A 41 -12.96 -5.68 1.37
N MET A 42 -14.14 -6.25 1.17
CA MET A 42 -14.95 -6.86 2.23
C MET A 42 -14.84 -8.39 2.25
N ASP A 43 -14.03 -8.97 1.36
CA ASP A 43 -13.96 -10.42 1.15
C ASP A 43 -12.65 -11.01 1.69
N THR A 44 -11.53 -10.31 1.50
CA THR A 44 -10.20 -10.82 1.90
C THR A 44 -10.05 -10.89 3.41
N ASP A 45 -9.64 -12.05 3.94
CA ASP A 45 -9.15 -12.22 5.32
C ASP A 45 -10.03 -11.57 6.41
N GLY A 46 -11.35 -11.78 6.31
CA GLY A 46 -12.32 -11.24 7.25
C GLY A 46 -12.91 -9.88 6.87
N GLY A 47 -12.45 -9.25 5.78
CA GLY A 47 -13.03 -8.04 5.18
C GLY A 47 -12.77 -6.75 5.96
N GLY A 48 -13.30 -5.65 5.44
CA GLY A 48 -13.20 -4.32 6.07
C GLY A 48 -11.92 -3.58 5.69
N TRP A 49 -11.29 -3.93 4.58
CA TRP A 49 -10.03 -3.32 4.21
C TRP A 49 -10.20 -2.14 3.27
N THR A 50 -9.54 -1.03 3.60
CA THR A 50 -9.40 0.12 2.70
C THR A 50 -8.22 -0.11 1.75
N VAL A 51 -8.47 -0.15 0.45
CA VAL A 51 -7.42 -0.30 -0.57
C VAL A 51 -6.80 1.06 -0.86
N ILE A 52 -5.48 1.17 -0.72
CA ILE A 52 -4.74 2.43 -0.89
C ILE A 52 -3.93 2.48 -2.18
N GLN A 53 -3.62 1.32 -2.75
CA GLN A 53 -2.93 1.19 -4.02
C GLN A 53 -3.40 -0.08 -4.72
N ARG A 54 -3.57 0.02 -6.05
CA ARG A 54 -3.83 -1.14 -6.88
C ARG A 54 -3.05 -1.07 -8.18
N ARG A 55 -2.34 -2.15 -8.52
CA ARG A 55 -1.77 -2.41 -9.85
C ARG A 55 -2.47 -3.64 -10.42
N VAL A 56 -2.74 -3.65 -11.72
CA VAL A 56 -3.47 -4.72 -12.39
C VAL A 56 -2.87 -4.99 -13.77
N ASP A 57 -2.72 -3.95 -14.59
CA ASP A 57 -2.54 -4.09 -16.04
C ASP A 57 -1.60 -3.06 -16.68
N GLY A 58 -1.12 -2.07 -15.92
CA GLY A 58 -0.25 -0.99 -16.37
C GLY A 58 -0.97 0.14 -17.12
N SER A 59 -2.30 0.25 -17.00
CA SER A 59 -3.10 1.32 -17.63
C SER A 59 -2.83 2.71 -17.05
N VAL A 60 -2.33 2.79 -15.82
CA VAL A 60 -2.02 4.06 -15.15
C VAL A 60 -0.50 4.17 -14.94
N SER A 61 0.07 5.30 -15.36
CA SER A 61 1.46 5.63 -15.03
C SER A 61 1.59 5.98 -13.55
N PHE A 62 2.59 5.39 -12.89
CA PHE A 62 3.00 5.69 -11.51
C PHE A 62 4.28 6.54 -11.47
N ASP A 63 4.85 6.88 -12.63
CA ASP A 63 5.89 7.91 -12.77
C ASP A 63 5.22 9.28 -12.65
N ARG A 64 5.13 9.78 -11.41
CA ARG A 64 4.28 10.90 -11.00
C ARG A 64 5.00 11.82 -10.03
N SER A 65 4.57 13.07 -9.98
CA SER A 65 5.15 14.11 -9.12
C SER A 65 4.83 13.89 -7.63
N TRP A 66 5.55 14.59 -6.75
CA TRP A 66 5.22 14.65 -5.31
C TRP A 66 3.76 15.04 -5.10
N ARG A 67 3.30 16.07 -5.83
CA ARG A 67 1.94 16.57 -5.75
C ARG A 67 0.91 15.50 -6.10
N ASP A 68 1.15 14.74 -7.16
CA ASP A 68 0.24 13.66 -7.57
C ASP A 68 0.20 12.55 -6.50
N TYR A 69 1.36 12.17 -5.94
CA TYR A 69 1.42 11.17 -4.88
C TYR A 69 0.79 11.65 -3.57
N ARG A 70 0.84 12.95 -3.28
CA ARG A 70 0.13 13.57 -2.17
C ARG A 70 -1.37 13.53 -2.37
N ASP A 71 -1.85 14.09 -3.49
CA ASP A 71 -3.26 14.33 -3.76
C ASP A 71 -4.00 13.02 -4.17
N GLY A 72 -3.27 12.05 -4.73
CA GLY A 72 -3.82 10.80 -5.27
C GLY A 72 -4.05 10.85 -6.79
N PHE A 73 -4.05 9.67 -7.42
CA PHE A 73 -4.24 9.56 -8.88
C PHE A 73 -4.77 8.17 -9.29
N GLY A 74 -5.28 8.09 -10.52
CA GLY A 74 -5.79 6.86 -11.13
C GLY A 74 -7.31 6.74 -10.99
N ASP A 75 -7.79 5.50 -11.02
CA ASP A 75 -9.22 5.18 -10.94
C ASP A 75 -9.45 4.06 -9.92
N LEU A 76 -10.32 4.31 -8.94
CA LEU A 76 -10.66 3.36 -7.88
C LEU A 76 -11.32 2.08 -8.40
N HIS A 77 -11.77 2.03 -9.66
CA HIS A 77 -12.22 0.83 -10.37
C HIS A 77 -11.09 0.06 -11.08
N SER A 78 -9.91 0.66 -11.29
CA SER A 78 -8.74 0.04 -11.92
C SER A 78 -7.44 0.30 -11.13
N GLU A 79 -6.41 0.89 -11.73
CA GLU A 79 -5.15 1.20 -11.05
C GLU A 79 -5.19 2.59 -10.41
N PHE A 80 -4.71 2.70 -9.17
CA PHE A 80 -4.69 3.97 -8.46
C PHE A 80 -3.69 4.01 -7.32
N TRP A 81 -3.37 5.22 -6.88
CA TRP A 81 -2.77 5.57 -5.60
C TRP A 81 -3.72 6.52 -4.87
N LEU A 82 -4.10 6.18 -3.64
CA LEU A 82 -5.13 6.93 -2.91
C LEU A 82 -4.71 8.36 -2.59
N GLY A 83 -3.41 8.61 -2.42
CA GLY A 83 -2.87 9.91 -2.00
C GLY A 83 -2.28 9.83 -0.60
N ASN A 84 -1.07 10.36 -0.42
CA ASN A 84 -0.35 10.30 0.85
C ASN A 84 -1.08 11.05 1.97
N ASP A 85 -1.77 12.15 1.67
CA ASP A 85 -2.57 12.87 2.66
C ASP A 85 -3.71 12.01 3.20
N HIS A 86 -4.44 11.34 2.29
CA HIS A 86 -5.52 10.43 2.68
C HIS A 86 -4.99 9.20 3.42
N ILE A 87 -3.81 8.68 3.03
CA ILE A 87 -3.16 7.56 3.73
C ILE A 87 -2.73 7.98 5.14
N HIS A 88 -2.16 9.18 5.30
CA HIS A 88 -1.79 9.74 6.61
C HIS A 88 -3.02 9.89 7.52
N ASP A 89 -4.07 10.57 7.04
CA ASP A 89 -5.31 10.78 7.78
C ASP A 89 -5.98 9.46 8.20
N LEU A 90 -5.93 8.45 7.33
CA LEU A 90 -6.39 7.10 7.69
C LEU A 90 -5.51 6.49 8.79
N SER A 91 -4.18 6.50 8.62
CA SER A 91 -3.26 5.81 9.53
C SER A 91 -3.17 6.40 10.95
N THR A 92 -3.63 7.64 11.15
CA THR A 92 -3.57 8.33 12.45
C THR A 92 -4.80 8.11 13.34
N GLN A 93 -5.87 7.48 12.84
CA GLN A 93 -7.09 7.25 13.63
C GLN A 93 -6.92 6.18 14.73
N GLY A 94 -5.93 5.30 14.60
CA GLY A 94 -5.76 4.17 15.51
C GLY A 94 -4.64 3.22 15.13
N ASP A 95 -4.72 1.99 15.66
CA ASP A 95 -3.78 0.93 15.33
C ASP A 95 -4.27 0.13 14.12
N TYR A 96 -3.34 -0.13 13.22
CA TYR A 96 -3.64 -0.29 11.82
C TYR A 96 -2.59 -1.27 11.22
N SER A 97 -3.04 -2.20 10.36
CA SER A 97 -2.20 -3.29 9.82
C SER A 97 -2.00 -3.19 8.31
N LEU A 98 -0.76 -3.30 7.81
CA LEU A 98 -0.49 -3.29 6.38
C LEU A 98 -0.56 -4.68 5.77
N ARG A 99 -1.40 -4.89 4.76
CA ARG A 99 -1.44 -6.12 3.97
C ARG A 99 -1.05 -5.84 2.52
N ILE A 100 -0.17 -6.64 1.96
CA ILE A 100 0.25 -6.55 0.55
C ILE A 100 -0.13 -7.85 -0.12
N ASN A 101 -1.02 -7.81 -1.11
CA ASN A 101 -1.36 -8.95 -1.95
C ASN A 101 -0.55 -8.91 -3.25
N LEU A 102 0.12 -10.03 -3.54
CA LEU A 102 0.96 -10.23 -4.71
C LEU A 102 0.43 -11.41 -5.51
N GLU A 103 0.42 -11.29 -6.84
CA GLU A 103 0.07 -12.36 -7.78
C GLU A 103 1.15 -12.42 -8.86
N ASP A 104 1.79 -13.56 -9.08
CA ASP A 104 2.73 -13.68 -10.20
C ASP A 104 2.02 -13.93 -11.55
N TRP A 105 2.79 -13.93 -12.65
CA TRP A 105 2.27 -14.21 -13.99
C TRP A 105 1.76 -15.66 -14.18
N SER A 106 1.98 -16.53 -13.19
CA SER A 106 1.47 -17.90 -13.15
C SER A 106 0.24 -18.02 -12.23
N ASN A 107 -0.41 -16.90 -11.89
CA ASN A 107 -1.55 -16.81 -10.97
C ASN A 107 -1.26 -17.38 -9.57
N LYS A 108 0.01 -17.35 -9.12
CA LYS A 108 0.33 -17.72 -7.73
C LYS A 108 0.22 -16.52 -6.84
N TYR A 109 -0.55 -16.68 -5.77
CA TYR A 109 -0.81 -15.64 -4.80
C TYR A 109 0.16 -15.74 -3.61
N LYS A 110 0.72 -14.61 -3.22
CA LYS A 110 1.45 -14.42 -1.97
C LYS A 110 0.92 -13.20 -1.23
N HIS A 111 1.12 -13.14 0.07
CA HIS A 111 0.83 -11.94 0.83
C HIS A 111 1.89 -11.65 1.88
N ALA A 112 2.07 -10.38 2.20
CA ALA A 112 2.78 -9.90 3.38
C ALA A 112 1.78 -9.18 4.28
N LEU A 113 1.83 -9.42 5.58
CA LEU A 113 1.03 -8.74 6.58
C LEU A 113 1.96 -8.15 7.64
N TYR A 114 1.76 -6.89 7.98
CA TYR A 114 2.53 -6.14 8.96
C TYR A 114 1.58 -5.59 10.01
N GLN A 115 1.70 -6.09 11.23
CA GLN A 115 0.89 -5.64 12.36
C GLN A 115 1.69 -4.64 13.19
N SER A 116 1.14 -3.44 13.43
CA SER A 116 1.78 -2.49 14.33
C SER A 116 1.78 -3.05 15.76
N PHE A 117 2.97 -3.35 16.30
CA PHE A 117 3.12 -3.64 17.72
C PHE A 117 3.57 -2.37 18.43
N ARG A 118 2.67 -1.72 19.19
CA ARG A 118 3.06 -0.75 20.23
C ARG A 118 3.72 -1.48 21.41
N SER A 119 4.84 -2.16 21.17
CA SER A 119 5.86 -2.55 22.15
C SER A 119 6.94 -3.37 21.44
N VAL A 120 8.11 -2.76 21.26
CA VAL A 120 9.30 -3.44 20.75
C VAL A 120 9.83 -4.36 21.83
N SER A 121 9.68 -5.68 21.66
CA SER A 121 10.66 -6.64 22.17
C SER A 121 11.40 -7.22 20.97
N SER A 122 12.64 -6.78 20.79
CA SER A 122 13.55 -7.23 19.74
C SER A 122 13.82 -8.74 19.87
N GLY A 123 13.28 -9.52 18.93
CA GLY A 123 13.71 -10.88 18.64
C GLY A 123 14.55 -10.88 17.35
N PRO A 124 15.62 -11.69 17.25
CA PRO A 124 16.47 -11.71 16.06
C PRO A 124 15.73 -12.37 14.89
N VAL A 125 15.59 -11.65 13.78
CA VAL A 125 15.10 -12.18 12.50
C VAL A 125 16.27 -12.82 11.76
N GLY A 126 16.11 -14.09 11.40
CA GLY A 126 17.11 -14.87 10.66
C GLY A 126 17.24 -14.42 9.21
N ASP A 127 18.50 -14.22 8.78
CA ASP A 127 18.88 -13.93 7.39
C ASP A 127 18.65 -15.17 6.52
N THR A 128 17.78 -15.05 5.52
CA THR A 128 17.77 -15.97 4.37
C THR A 128 17.72 -15.16 3.08
N ARG A 129 18.90 -14.90 2.52
CA ARG A 129 19.10 -14.41 1.15
C ARG A 129 18.48 -15.39 0.15
N THR A 130 17.55 -14.93 -0.70
CA THR A 130 17.56 -15.12 -2.18
C THR A 130 16.27 -14.68 -2.89
N ALA A 131 16.49 -14.02 -4.05
CA ALA A 131 15.67 -13.88 -5.26
C ALA A 131 14.30 -13.17 -5.21
N SER A 132 14.30 -11.89 -5.65
CA SER A 132 13.14 -11.16 -6.16
C SER A 132 12.66 -11.79 -7.47
N VAL A 133 11.49 -12.42 -7.45
CA VAL A 133 10.76 -12.84 -8.67
C VAL A 133 9.91 -11.66 -9.13
N PRO A 134 9.87 -11.32 -10.44
CA PRO A 134 8.93 -10.31 -10.95
C PRO A 134 7.49 -10.81 -10.73
N SER A 135 6.87 -10.31 -9.67
CA SER A 135 5.50 -10.61 -9.27
C SER A 135 4.62 -9.40 -9.60
N ARG A 136 3.39 -9.61 -10.07
CA ARG A 136 2.40 -8.53 -10.14
C ARG A 136 1.97 -8.23 -8.70
N VAL A 137 1.83 -6.96 -8.40
CA VAL A 137 1.13 -6.53 -7.17
C VAL A 137 -0.32 -6.42 -7.59
N THR A 138 -1.24 -7.08 -6.91
CA THR A 138 -2.66 -7.01 -7.28
C THR A 138 -3.42 -6.05 -6.41
N SER A 139 -2.93 -5.78 -5.20
CA SER A 139 -3.51 -4.78 -4.31
C SER A 139 -2.62 -4.62 -3.07
N VAL A 140 -2.39 -3.38 -2.66
CA VAL A 140 -1.90 -3.05 -1.32
C VAL A 140 -3.11 -2.62 -0.50
N VAL A 141 -3.34 -3.33 0.58
CA VAL A 141 -4.56 -3.36 1.35
C VAL A 141 -4.24 -2.99 2.79
N PHE A 142 -4.62 -1.77 3.14
CA PHE A 142 -4.37 -1.07 4.40
C PHE A 142 -2.90 -1.00 4.84
N VAL A 143 -2.56 -0.06 5.75
CA VAL A 143 -1.26 0.64 5.82
C VAL A 143 -0.81 0.81 7.27
N CYS A 144 0.48 0.75 7.50
CA CYS A 144 1.09 1.03 8.79
C CYS A 144 1.10 2.56 9.08
N SER A 145 1.66 3.02 10.20
CA SER A 145 1.66 4.47 10.51
C SER A 145 2.49 5.24 9.48
N VAL A 146 1.92 6.28 8.88
CA VAL A 146 2.58 7.19 7.93
C VAL A 146 2.54 8.60 8.52
N GLU A 147 3.69 9.27 8.62
CA GLU A 147 3.76 10.66 9.13
C GLU A 147 3.13 11.67 8.12
N ASP A 148 3.11 12.95 8.46
CA ASP A 148 2.55 14.00 7.61
C ASP A 148 3.52 14.48 6.50
N GLU A 149 3.10 15.46 5.69
CA GLU A 149 3.91 16.03 4.61
C GLU A 149 5.22 16.67 5.11
N GLU A 150 5.19 17.34 6.28
CA GLU A 150 6.36 18.00 6.86
C GLU A 150 7.46 16.99 7.22
N HIS A 151 7.06 15.78 7.60
CA HIS A 151 7.95 14.66 7.86
C HIS A 151 8.08 13.69 6.68
N GLN A 152 7.72 14.15 5.48
CA GLN A 152 7.85 13.43 4.22
C GLN A 152 7.13 12.07 4.21
N TYR A 153 5.97 11.97 4.86
CA TYR A 153 5.18 10.75 4.93
C TYR A 153 5.99 9.53 5.38
N ARG A 154 6.84 9.70 6.40
CA ARG A 154 7.73 8.63 6.88
C ARG A 154 6.95 7.36 7.22
N LEU A 155 7.45 6.22 6.73
CA LEU A 155 6.86 4.91 6.98
C LEU A 155 7.24 4.38 8.37
N HIS A 156 6.29 3.76 9.08
CA HIS A 156 6.56 2.99 10.29
C HIS A 156 5.90 1.62 10.22
N VAL A 157 6.67 0.56 9.99
CA VAL A 157 6.15 -0.78 9.74
C VAL A 157 6.90 -1.84 10.57
N SER A 158 6.16 -2.79 11.14
CA SER A 158 6.72 -3.89 11.94
C SER A 158 5.78 -5.10 11.94
N GLY A 159 6.13 -6.16 12.69
CA GLY A 159 5.23 -7.28 12.90
C GLY A 159 4.93 -8.10 11.65
N PHE A 160 5.96 -8.32 10.81
CA PHE A 160 5.81 -9.07 9.58
C PHE A 160 5.32 -10.51 9.81
N SER A 161 4.40 -10.94 8.96
CA SER A 161 3.93 -12.31 8.79
C SER A 161 3.43 -12.51 7.35
N GLY A 162 3.12 -13.73 6.96
CA GLY A 162 2.57 -14.05 5.63
C GLY A 162 3.44 -15.02 4.82
N SER A 163 3.09 -15.18 3.55
CA SER A 163 3.72 -16.14 2.63
C SER A 163 4.74 -15.53 1.67
N ALA A 164 4.77 -14.20 1.58
CA ALA A 164 5.83 -13.47 0.87
C ALA A 164 7.12 -13.46 1.71
N GLN A 165 8.23 -13.02 1.11
CA GLN A 165 9.44 -12.70 1.87
C GLN A 165 9.32 -11.28 2.40
N ASP A 166 9.76 -11.02 3.63
CA ASP A 166 9.81 -9.66 4.13
C ASP A 166 10.86 -8.86 3.36
N SER A 167 10.37 -7.96 2.52
CA SER A 167 11.17 -7.03 1.72
C SER A 167 10.87 -5.58 2.09
N PHE A 168 10.15 -5.37 3.21
CA PHE A 168 9.63 -4.07 3.59
C PHE A 168 10.14 -3.63 4.96
N SER A 169 9.91 -4.41 6.03
CA SER A 169 10.11 -3.87 7.39
C SER A 169 11.56 -3.60 7.75
N TRP A 170 12.49 -4.45 7.31
CA TRP A 170 13.90 -4.29 7.66
C TRP A 170 14.62 -3.24 6.80
N TYR A 171 14.05 -2.83 5.66
CA TYR A 171 14.75 -1.99 4.67
C TYR A 171 14.08 -0.63 4.40
N HIS A 172 12.75 -0.58 4.43
CA HIS A 172 11.95 0.60 4.10
C HIS A 172 11.37 1.31 5.33
N ASP A 173 11.38 0.66 6.50
CA ASP A 173 10.95 1.29 7.76
C ASP A 173 11.76 2.56 8.06
N LYS A 174 11.06 3.57 8.57
CA LYS A 174 11.56 4.92 8.92
C LYS A 174 12.11 5.74 7.76
N GLN A 175 11.97 5.30 6.52
CA GLN A 175 12.36 6.10 5.37
C GLN A 175 11.27 7.14 5.04
N GLY A 176 11.68 8.30 4.56
CA GLY A 176 10.77 9.29 3.98
C GLY A 176 10.34 8.87 2.58
N PHE A 177 9.14 9.28 2.18
CA PHE A 177 8.67 9.11 0.82
C PHE A 177 9.50 9.99 -0.13
N SER A 178 9.67 9.55 -1.37
CA SER A 178 10.37 10.31 -2.40
C SER A 178 9.77 10.02 -3.76
N THR A 179 9.78 11.01 -4.64
CA THR A 179 9.26 10.97 -6.01
C THR A 179 10.33 11.45 -7.00
N PRO A 180 10.17 11.20 -8.31
CA PRO A 180 11.17 11.58 -9.32
C PRO A 180 11.54 13.07 -9.30
N ASP A 181 10.58 13.94 -8.95
CA ASP A 181 10.77 15.39 -8.83
C ASP A 181 11.30 15.85 -7.46
N SER A 182 11.47 14.94 -6.49
CA SER A 182 11.97 15.28 -5.14
C SER A 182 13.50 15.31 -5.04
N GLY A 183 14.22 15.12 -6.15
CA GLY A 183 15.69 15.09 -6.20
C GLY A 183 16.32 13.81 -5.65
N ASN A 184 15.54 12.76 -5.40
CA ASN A 184 16.04 11.44 -4.99
C ASN A 184 16.33 10.58 -6.22
N ILE A 185 17.60 10.25 -6.45
CA ILE A 185 18.04 9.45 -7.59
C ILE A 185 17.36 8.08 -7.67
N CYS A 186 17.02 7.48 -6.53
CA CYS A 186 16.33 6.19 -6.50
C CYS A 186 14.92 6.29 -7.07
N ALA A 187 14.22 7.39 -6.81
CA ALA A 187 12.90 7.63 -7.37
C ALA A 187 12.97 7.93 -8.87
N GLU A 188 13.96 8.71 -9.29
CA GLU A 188 14.21 9.05 -10.70
C GLU A 188 14.47 7.80 -11.55
N ILE A 189 15.38 6.91 -11.13
CA ILE A 189 15.68 5.68 -11.90
C ILE A 189 14.59 4.62 -11.79
N SER A 190 13.74 4.70 -10.77
CA SER A 190 12.65 3.75 -10.52
C SER A 190 11.37 4.11 -11.24
N HIS A 191 11.25 5.35 -11.71
CA HIS A 191 10.04 5.92 -12.31
C HIS A 191 8.80 5.72 -11.42
N GLY A 192 8.94 6.05 -10.13
CA GLY A 192 7.88 5.84 -9.14
C GLY A 192 8.14 6.56 -7.82
N GLY A 193 7.06 6.74 -7.05
CA GLY A 193 7.10 7.28 -5.70
C GLY A 193 7.15 6.16 -4.67
N TRP A 194 8.11 6.20 -3.74
CA TRP A 194 8.28 5.17 -2.71
C TRP A 194 9.08 5.65 -1.50
N TRP A 195 9.06 4.85 -0.44
CA TRP A 195 9.96 4.96 0.72
C TRP A 195 11.33 4.37 0.40
N TYR A 196 12.10 5.03 -0.46
CA TYR A 196 13.41 4.54 -0.91
C TYR A 196 14.47 4.60 0.20
N ASN A 197 15.42 3.65 0.15
CA ASN A 197 16.63 3.63 0.98
C ASN A 197 17.88 3.67 0.08
N GLN A 198 18.43 2.52 -0.37
CA GLN A 198 19.58 2.47 -1.31
C GLN A 198 19.55 1.29 -2.30
N CYS A 199 18.58 1.16 -3.21
CA CYS A 199 17.41 2.01 -3.43
C CYS A 199 16.13 1.36 -2.91
N PHE A 200 15.90 0.07 -3.18
CA PHE A 200 14.72 -0.65 -2.72
C PHE A 200 14.91 -2.17 -2.76
N TYR A 201 14.21 -2.89 -1.87
CA TYR A 201 13.98 -4.33 -1.98
C TYR A 201 12.58 -4.65 -2.53
N ALA A 202 11.62 -3.76 -2.28
CA ALA A 202 10.31 -3.78 -2.91
C ALA A 202 10.04 -2.41 -3.56
N ASN A 203 9.48 -2.40 -4.78
CA ASN A 203 9.06 -1.18 -5.46
C ASN A 203 7.73 -1.44 -6.19
N LEU A 204 6.63 -1.35 -5.46
CA LEU A 204 5.30 -1.69 -5.96
C LEU A 204 4.71 -0.59 -6.86
N ASN A 205 5.31 0.59 -6.83
CA ASN A 205 4.94 1.77 -7.62
C ASN A 205 5.83 1.97 -8.85
N GLY A 206 6.80 1.07 -9.09
CA GLY A 206 7.65 1.13 -10.28
C GLY A 206 6.90 0.82 -11.58
N VAL A 207 7.66 0.84 -12.68
CA VAL A 207 7.17 0.52 -14.03
C VAL A 207 6.53 -0.86 -14.07
N TYR A 208 5.34 -0.94 -14.67
CA TYR A 208 4.62 -2.19 -14.87
C TYR A 208 5.14 -2.91 -16.12
N TYR A 209 5.83 -4.04 -15.94
CA TYR A 209 6.32 -4.84 -17.06
C TYR A 209 5.41 -6.04 -17.29
N ARG A 210 4.74 -6.11 -18.45
CA ARG A 210 4.08 -7.34 -18.88
C ARG A 210 5.14 -8.36 -19.29
N VAL A 211 5.38 -9.36 -18.44
CA VAL A 211 6.21 -10.51 -18.84
C VAL A 211 5.36 -11.38 -19.76
N SER A 212 5.36 -11.09 -21.05
CA SER A 212 5.00 -12.07 -22.06
C SER A 212 5.97 -13.23 -21.89
N ALA A 213 5.49 -14.43 -21.58
CA ALA A 213 6.30 -15.65 -21.52
C ALA A 213 6.93 -15.98 -22.88
N HIS A 214 7.93 -15.21 -23.28
CA HIS A 214 8.81 -15.57 -24.38
C HIS A 214 9.77 -16.58 -23.78
N ARG A 215 9.55 -17.84 -24.16
CA ARG A 215 10.51 -18.91 -23.96
C ARG A 215 11.77 -18.50 -24.71
N LEU A 216 12.73 -17.89 -24.00
CA LEU A 216 14.07 -17.64 -24.51
C LEU A 216 14.72 -19.00 -24.74
N THR A 217 14.52 -19.55 -25.94
CA THR A 217 15.36 -20.65 -26.42
C THR A 217 16.64 -19.99 -26.88
N LEU A 218 17.71 -20.07 -26.08
CA LEU A 218 19.05 -19.82 -26.58
C LEU A 218 19.35 -20.94 -27.58
N THR A 219 19.53 -20.60 -28.85
CA THR A 219 20.17 -21.46 -29.86
C THR A 219 21.66 -21.16 -29.92
#